data_AF-A0A0G4PHZ4-F1
#
_entry.id   AF-A0A0G4PHZ4-F1
#
_cell.length_a   1.000
_cell.length_b   1.000
_cell.length_c   1.000
_cell.angle_alpha   90.00
_cell.angle_beta   90.00
_cell.angle_gamma   90.00
#
_symmetry.space_group_name_H-M   'P 1'
#
loop_
_entity.id
_entity.type
_entity.pdbx_description
1 polymer ?
#
loop_
_entity_poly.entity_id
_entity_poly.type
_entity_poly.pdbx_seq_one_letter_code
_entity_poly.pdbx_strand_id
1 'polypeptide(L)'
;MVRAVDDHQSRVGQNPTGAALTTLLILYVGGEGGTGKRRIVNTIVAGMNMIGRKDEVIHMAPTGTAADNISGNPYHTSLGISIHRARRTTMKARIAKSLNRSSHDHFGGLPVIIFISDFFQFPPVRGPALWKEPRRGSGENEHGLLIWHHFKHVIILDEQMRQSEYAPFRDLLSRARTGTLTEADRSIINSKTITSLVSPHLDDATTVVKLNPLRHQVNRVRIDQFARTRCQEVYIFPALHTRTRLLALPTCDFVQTTCSINRTKGF
;
A
#
# COMPACT_ATOMS: atom_id res chain seq x y z
N MET A 1 16.27 14.27 -14.10
CA MET A 1 15.90 14.82 -15.43
C MET A 1 14.78 13.95 -15.99
N VAL A 2 13.54 14.44 -16.08
CA VAL A 2 12.38 13.60 -16.46
C VAL A 2 12.45 13.31 -17.97
N ARG A 3 12.61 12.04 -18.36
CA ARG A 3 12.39 11.62 -19.76
C ARG A 3 10.90 11.33 -19.95
N ALA A 4 10.20 12.26 -20.60
CA ALA A 4 8.89 11.99 -21.18
C ALA A 4 9.11 11.17 -22.46
N VAL A 5 8.37 10.07 -22.62
CA VAL A 5 8.24 9.38 -23.90
C VAL A 5 6.96 9.93 -24.52
N ASP A 6 7.10 10.95 -25.37
CA ASP A 6 5.98 11.52 -26.13
C ASP A 6 5.87 10.81 -27.48
N ASP A 7 4.75 10.12 -27.70
CA ASP A 7 4.28 9.76 -29.03
C ASP A 7 3.10 10.68 -29.37
N HIS A 8 3.41 11.74 -30.11
CA HIS A 8 2.51 12.83 -30.42
C HIS A 8 1.91 12.62 -31.81
N GLN A 9 0.60 12.32 -31.90
CA GLN A 9 -0.22 12.76 -33.03
C GLN A 9 -1.61 13.19 -32.56
N SER A 10 -1.83 14.50 -32.53
CA SER A 10 -3.11 15.16 -32.32
C SER A 10 -3.89 15.26 -33.63
N ARG A 11 -5.10 14.70 -33.69
CA ARG A 11 -6.14 15.10 -34.66
C ARG A 11 -7.27 15.75 -33.90
N VAL A 12 -7.36 17.09 -33.98
CA VAL A 12 -8.48 17.88 -33.48
C VAL A 12 -9.58 17.85 -34.55
N GLY A 13 -10.63 17.07 -34.30
CA GLY A 13 -11.91 17.20 -35.01
C GLY A 13 -12.83 18.11 -34.20
N GLN A 14 -13.28 19.23 -34.79
CA GLN A 14 -14.31 20.07 -34.18
C GLN A 14 -15.68 19.39 -34.32
N ASN A 15 -16.44 19.31 -33.22
CA ASN A 15 -17.84 18.85 -33.23
C ASN A 15 -18.76 20.03 -32.79
N PRO A 16 -19.91 20.28 -33.44
CA PRO A 16 -20.69 21.51 -33.28
C PRO A 16 -21.75 21.36 -32.19
N THR A 17 -21.35 21.22 -30.94
CA THR A 17 -22.23 21.37 -29.77
C THR A 17 -21.37 21.79 -28.59
N GLY A 18 -21.61 22.99 -28.05
CA GLY A 18 -20.76 23.70 -27.07
C GLY A 18 -20.68 23.09 -25.67
N ALA A 19 -20.61 21.77 -25.53
CA ALA A 19 -20.12 21.13 -24.33
C ALA A 19 -18.60 21.01 -24.46
N ALA A 20 -17.85 21.74 -23.64
CA ALA A 20 -16.42 21.52 -23.53
C ALA A 20 -16.21 20.04 -23.14
N LEU A 21 -15.73 19.22 -24.08
CA LEU A 21 -15.25 17.89 -23.78
C LEU A 21 -14.10 18.07 -22.78
N THR A 22 -14.38 17.88 -21.49
CA THR A 22 -13.31 17.74 -20.51
C THR A 22 -12.55 16.48 -20.88
N THR A 23 -11.46 16.65 -21.61
CA THR A 23 -10.59 15.55 -22.02
C THR A 23 -10.08 14.86 -20.75
N LEU A 24 -10.48 13.60 -20.57
CA LEU A 24 -10.00 12.76 -19.48
C LEU A 24 -8.48 12.59 -19.60
N LEU A 25 -7.74 13.10 -18.61
CA LEU A 25 -6.30 12.88 -18.50
C LEU A 25 -6.03 11.67 -17.61
N ILE A 26 -5.47 10.61 -18.18
CA ILE A 26 -4.96 9.46 -17.43
C ILE A 26 -3.44 9.48 -17.50
N LEU A 27 -2.80 9.74 -16.35
CA LEU A 27 -1.36 9.77 -16.19
C LEU A 27 -0.89 8.60 -15.32
N TYR A 28 0.12 7.89 -15.79
CA TYR A 28 0.86 6.92 -14.98
C TYR A 28 2.26 7.45 -14.65
N VAL A 29 2.62 7.43 -13.37
CA VAL A 29 3.98 7.75 -12.88
C VAL A 29 4.58 6.50 -12.23
N GLY A 30 5.48 5.85 -12.97
CA GLY A 30 6.22 4.67 -12.55
C GLY A 30 7.60 4.99 -11.98
N GLY A 31 8.29 3.95 -11.52
CA GLY A 31 9.71 4.00 -11.14
C GLY A 31 10.01 3.09 -9.96
N GLU A 32 11.27 2.79 -9.71
CA GLU A 32 11.70 1.92 -8.60
C GLU A 32 11.33 2.49 -7.21
N GLY A 33 11.20 1.62 -6.20
CA GLY A 33 11.11 2.07 -4.81
C GLY A 33 12.26 3.02 -4.44
N GLY A 34 11.96 4.23 -3.95
CA GLY A 34 12.98 5.22 -3.61
C GLY A 34 13.11 6.39 -4.59
N THR A 35 12.46 6.35 -5.75
CA THR A 35 12.55 7.42 -6.78
C THR A 35 11.74 8.69 -6.51
N GLY A 36 11.28 8.92 -5.27
CA GLY A 36 10.56 10.16 -4.94
C GLY A 36 9.09 10.24 -5.37
N LYS A 37 8.47 9.16 -5.86
CA LYS A 37 7.03 9.10 -6.20
C LYS A 37 6.09 9.71 -5.14
N ARG A 38 6.35 9.48 -3.85
CA ARG A 38 5.58 10.07 -2.73
C ARG A 38 5.70 11.60 -2.69
N ARG A 39 6.87 12.15 -3.04
CA ARG A 39 7.09 13.59 -3.10
C ARG A 39 6.23 14.23 -4.19
N ILE A 40 6.06 13.57 -5.34
CA ILE A 40 5.16 14.03 -6.41
C ILE A 40 3.72 14.16 -5.91
N VAL A 41 3.21 13.14 -5.20
CA VAL A 41 1.88 13.21 -4.57
C VAL A 41 1.78 14.45 -3.70
N ASN A 42 2.74 14.62 -2.77
CA ASN A 42 2.72 15.75 -1.85
C ASN A 42 2.79 17.11 -2.56
N THR A 43 3.56 17.22 -3.65
CA THR A 43 3.65 18.45 -4.46
C THR A 43 2.33 18.77 -5.14
N ILE A 44 1.64 17.78 -5.70
CA ILE A 44 0.31 17.98 -6.31
C ILE A 44 -0.67 18.50 -5.26
N VAL A 45 -0.68 17.90 -4.07
CA VAL A 45 -1.55 18.33 -2.95
C VAL A 45 -1.23 19.75 -2.52
N ALA A 46 0.05 20.08 -2.38
CA ALA A 46 0.48 21.42 -2.02
C ALA A 46 0.02 22.44 -3.08
N GLY A 47 0.18 22.14 -4.37
CA GLY A 47 -0.29 22.99 -5.46
C GLY A 47 -1.81 23.17 -5.45
N MET A 48 -2.58 22.09 -5.31
CA MET A 48 -4.04 22.16 -5.20
C MET A 48 -4.50 22.96 -3.98
N ASN A 49 -3.74 22.90 -2.88
CA ASN A 49 -3.99 23.73 -1.71
C ASN A 49 -3.69 25.21 -1.96
N MET A 50 -2.62 25.54 -2.68
CA MET A 50 -2.27 26.92 -3.03
C MET A 50 -3.34 27.59 -3.90
N ILE A 51 -4.04 26.83 -4.74
CA ILE A 51 -5.15 27.35 -5.57
C ILE A 51 -6.54 27.19 -4.90
N GLY A 52 -6.59 26.82 -3.62
CA GLY A 52 -7.85 26.69 -2.87
C GLY A 52 -8.73 25.50 -3.24
N ARG A 53 -8.21 24.51 -3.97
CA ARG A 53 -8.96 23.33 -4.48
C ARG A 53 -8.50 22.01 -3.87
N LYS A 54 -7.91 22.04 -2.68
CA LYS A 54 -7.42 20.83 -1.99
C LYS A 54 -8.52 19.79 -1.78
N ASP A 55 -9.74 20.24 -1.47
CA ASP A 55 -10.89 19.35 -1.23
C ASP A 55 -11.42 18.67 -2.49
N GLU A 56 -10.89 19.03 -3.66
CA GLU A 56 -11.20 18.40 -4.95
C GLU A 56 -10.26 17.23 -5.30
N VAL A 57 -9.33 16.88 -4.41
CA VAL A 57 -8.38 15.78 -4.61
C VAL A 57 -8.76 14.56 -3.78
N ILE A 58 -8.85 13.39 -4.42
CA ILE A 58 -9.05 12.11 -3.74
C ILE A 58 -7.75 11.31 -3.74
N HIS A 59 -7.15 11.10 -2.56
CA HIS A 59 -6.04 10.17 -2.42
C HIS A 59 -6.52 8.79 -2.04
N MET A 60 -6.11 7.80 -2.83
CA MET A 60 -6.40 6.41 -2.59
C MET A 60 -5.17 5.55 -2.73
N ALA A 61 -5.11 4.47 -1.96
CA ALA A 61 -4.10 3.44 -2.13
C ALA A 61 -4.70 2.04 -1.92
N PRO A 62 -3.98 0.95 -2.29
CA PRO A 62 -4.49 -0.41 -2.12
C PRO A 62 -4.58 -0.92 -0.69
N THR A 63 -3.69 -0.47 0.20
CA THR A 63 -3.64 -0.90 1.60
C THR A 63 -3.76 0.30 2.54
N GLY A 64 -4.17 0.04 3.79
CA GLY A 64 -4.24 1.07 4.84
C GLY A 64 -2.93 1.81 5.02
N THR A 65 -1.84 1.08 5.28
CA THR A 65 -0.51 1.67 5.46
C THR A 65 -0.03 2.49 4.26
N ALA A 66 -0.31 2.04 3.03
CA ALA A 66 0.03 2.83 1.84
C ALA A 66 -0.82 4.10 1.71
N ALA A 67 -2.10 4.03 2.10
CA ALA A 67 -3.00 5.18 2.09
C ALA A 67 -2.60 6.21 3.14
N ASP A 68 -2.25 5.76 4.36
CA ASP A 68 -1.78 6.62 5.45
C ASP A 68 -0.53 7.40 5.04
N ASN A 69 0.38 6.77 4.30
CA ASN A 69 1.58 7.42 3.77
C ASN A 69 1.30 8.61 2.84
N ILE A 70 0.12 8.69 2.22
CA ILE A 70 -0.30 9.79 1.35
C ILE A 70 -1.47 10.59 1.94
N SER A 71 -1.73 10.43 3.25
CA SER A 71 -2.87 11.06 3.94
C SER A 71 -4.20 10.81 3.23
N GLY A 72 -4.36 9.59 2.70
CA GLY A 72 -5.51 9.14 1.94
C GLY A 72 -6.29 8.05 2.66
N ASN A 73 -7.16 7.38 1.91
CA ASN A 73 -7.89 6.21 2.39
C ASN A 73 -7.71 5.03 1.43
N PRO A 74 -7.88 3.78 1.87
CA PRO A 74 -7.94 2.66 0.94
C PRO A 74 -9.05 2.88 -0.10
N TYR A 75 -8.83 2.52 -1.37
CA TYR A 75 -9.86 2.74 -2.41
C TYR A 75 -11.19 2.06 -2.06
N HIS A 76 -11.17 0.92 -1.36
CA HIS A 76 -12.37 0.26 -0.84
C HIS A 76 -13.20 1.17 0.07
N THR A 77 -12.54 1.95 0.92
CA THR A 77 -13.18 2.88 1.87
C THR A 77 -13.65 4.15 1.17
N SER A 78 -12.83 4.70 0.28
CA SER A 78 -13.18 5.91 -0.47
C SER A 78 -14.37 5.70 -1.39
N LEU A 79 -14.38 4.57 -2.11
CA LEU A 79 -15.41 4.24 -3.11
C LEU A 79 -16.58 3.43 -2.55
N GLY A 80 -16.53 3.03 -1.27
CA GLY A 80 -17.60 2.25 -0.64
C GLY A 80 -17.75 0.86 -1.26
N ILE A 81 -16.63 0.25 -1.66
CA ILE A 81 -16.58 -1.11 -2.20
C ILE A 81 -16.50 -2.06 -1.01
N SER A 82 -17.47 -2.97 -0.92
CA SER A 82 -17.48 -3.98 0.13
C SER A 82 -16.87 -5.29 -0.37
N ILE A 83 -15.86 -5.77 0.36
CA ILE A 83 -15.20 -7.05 0.07
C ILE A 83 -16.07 -8.24 0.55
N HIS A 84 -16.95 -8.00 1.52
CA HIS A 84 -17.89 -8.99 2.03
C HIS A 84 -19.32 -8.62 1.61
N ARG A 85 -19.92 -9.46 0.76
CA ARG A 85 -21.25 -9.28 0.14
C ARG A 85 -22.38 -8.91 1.12
N ALA A 86 -22.21 -9.17 2.41
CA ALA A 86 -23.19 -8.94 3.47
C ALA A 86 -23.11 -7.58 4.19
N ARG A 87 -22.10 -6.73 3.93
CA ARG A 87 -21.98 -5.41 4.61
C ARG A 87 -22.04 -4.27 3.60
N ARG A 88 -23.01 -3.38 3.74
CA ARG A 88 -22.99 -2.07 3.03
C ARG A 88 -21.92 -1.20 3.70
N THR A 89 -20.94 -0.75 2.93
CA THR A 89 -19.94 0.23 3.37
C THR A 89 -20.34 1.62 2.88
N THR A 90 -20.25 2.61 3.76
CA THR A 90 -20.52 4.00 3.39
C THR A 90 -19.24 4.62 2.84
N MET A 91 -19.32 5.28 1.70
CA MET A 91 -18.20 6.04 1.12
C MET A 91 -17.72 7.10 2.11
N LYS A 92 -16.40 7.24 2.28
CA LYS A 92 -15.82 8.33 3.07
C LYS A 92 -15.46 9.57 2.24
N ALA A 93 -15.09 9.42 0.97
CA ALA A 93 -14.68 10.54 0.13
C ALA A 93 -15.91 11.32 -0.37
N ARG A 94 -15.98 12.64 -0.09
CA ARG A 94 -17.10 13.51 -0.49
C ARG A 94 -17.29 13.52 -2.01
N ILE A 95 -16.20 13.67 -2.76
CA ILE A 95 -16.24 13.65 -4.22
C ILE A 95 -16.72 12.29 -4.73
N ALA A 96 -16.24 11.18 -4.17
CA ALA A 96 -16.72 9.85 -4.56
C ALA A 96 -18.23 9.68 -4.33
N LYS A 97 -18.82 10.38 -3.33
CA LYS A 97 -20.27 10.43 -3.12
C LYS A 97 -21.00 11.24 -4.20
N SER A 98 -20.38 12.29 -4.74
CA SER A 98 -20.99 13.13 -5.77
C SER A 98 -20.81 12.59 -7.18
N LEU A 99 -19.95 11.59 -7.41
CA LEU A 99 -19.82 10.95 -8.71
C LEU A 99 -21.12 10.23 -9.09
N ASN A 100 -21.57 10.46 -10.33
CA ASN A 100 -22.74 9.78 -10.86
C ASN A 100 -22.43 8.30 -11.10
N ARG A 101 -23.00 7.44 -10.26
CA ARG A 101 -22.80 5.98 -10.35
C ARG A 101 -23.42 5.33 -11.59
N SER A 102 -24.34 6.02 -12.26
CA SER A 102 -24.92 5.56 -13.53
C SER A 102 -24.20 6.16 -14.74
N SER A 103 -23.14 6.94 -14.55
CA SER A 103 -22.34 7.43 -15.67
C SER A 103 -21.60 6.27 -16.33
N HIS A 104 -21.62 6.26 -17.67
CA HIS A 104 -20.80 5.38 -18.48
C HIS A 104 -19.38 5.92 -18.70
N ASP A 105 -19.11 7.15 -18.24
CA ASP A 105 -17.77 7.72 -18.31
C ASP A 105 -16.81 6.95 -17.43
N HIS A 106 -15.60 6.71 -17.95
CA HIS A 106 -14.52 6.15 -17.15
C HIS A 106 -14.30 6.99 -15.87
N PHE A 107 -14.10 6.29 -14.75
CA PHE A 107 -13.88 6.90 -13.43
C PHE A 107 -15.01 7.84 -12.96
N GLY A 108 -16.23 7.68 -13.47
CA GLY A 108 -17.39 8.46 -13.05
C GLY A 108 -17.33 9.93 -13.47
N GLY A 109 -16.60 10.25 -14.55
CA GLY A 109 -16.48 11.61 -15.09
C GLY A 109 -15.39 12.47 -14.42
N LEU A 110 -14.50 11.87 -13.62
CA LEU A 110 -13.35 12.58 -13.09
C LEU A 110 -12.41 13.01 -14.23
N PRO A 111 -12.05 14.30 -14.35
CA PRO A 111 -11.28 14.79 -15.51
C PRO A 111 -9.80 14.43 -15.46
N VAL A 112 -9.25 14.14 -14.27
CA VAL A 112 -7.82 13.85 -14.08
C VAL A 112 -7.65 12.64 -13.16
N ILE A 113 -6.92 11.64 -13.65
CA ILE A 113 -6.59 10.41 -12.94
C ILE A 113 -5.08 10.20 -13.00
N ILE A 114 -4.46 10.07 -11.83
CA ILE A 114 -3.01 9.86 -11.71
C ILE A 114 -2.76 8.55 -10.95
N PHE A 115 -2.14 7.59 -11.61
CA PHE A 115 -1.68 6.33 -11.01
C PHE A 115 -0.19 6.40 -10.73
N ILE A 116 0.21 5.99 -9.53
CA ILE A 116 1.59 6.07 -9.09
C ILE A 116 1.99 4.73 -8.48
N SER A 117 2.92 4.00 -9.12
CA SER A 117 3.30 2.66 -8.65
C SER A 117 4.66 2.20 -9.18
N ASP A 118 4.99 0.93 -8.92
CA ASP A 118 6.11 0.20 -9.50
C ASP A 118 5.62 -1.22 -9.81
N PHE A 119 5.68 -1.63 -11.08
CA PHE A 119 5.16 -2.94 -11.52
C PHE A 119 5.98 -4.13 -11.05
N PHE A 120 7.19 -3.89 -10.52
CA PHE A 120 8.03 -4.93 -9.93
C PHE A 120 7.74 -5.16 -8.44
N GLN A 121 6.75 -4.45 -7.87
CA GLN A 121 6.26 -4.71 -6.51
C GLN A 121 5.21 -5.84 -6.50
N PHE A 122 4.58 -6.04 -5.33
CA PHE A 122 3.64 -7.14 -5.13
C PHE A 122 2.47 -7.10 -6.13
N PRO A 123 2.16 -8.25 -6.77
CA PRO A 123 0.98 -8.36 -7.61
C PRO A 123 -0.30 -8.33 -6.78
N PRO A 124 -1.48 -8.13 -7.40
CA PRO A 124 -2.76 -8.25 -6.72
C PRO A 124 -2.94 -9.60 -6.03
N VAL A 125 -3.54 -9.60 -4.84
CA VAL A 125 -3.83 -10.82 -4.10
C VAL A 125 -5.01 -11.54 -4.76
N ARG A 126 -4.81 -12.81 -5.14
CA ARG A 126 -5.85 -13.69 -5.74
C ARG A 126 -6.45 -13.22 -7.07
N GLY A 127 -5.88 -12.22 -7.73
CA GLY A 127 -6.30 -11.72 -9.05
C GLY A 127 -5.11 -11.52 -10.00
N PRO A 128 -5.35 -11.50 -11.33
CA PRO A 128 -4.32 -11.08 -12.27
C PRO A 128 -4.05 -9.57 -12.14
N ALA A 129 -2.86 -9.14 -12.53
CA ALA A 129 -2.59 -7.71 -12.74
C ALA A 129 -3.31 -7.22 -14.00
N LEU A 130 -3.63 -5.93 -14.06
CA LEU A 130 -4.41 -5.34 -15.17
C LEU A 130 -3.76 -5.52 -16.55
N TRP A 131 -2.43 -5.62 -16.60
CA TRP A 131 -1.65 -5.81 -17.82
C TRP A 131 -1.37 -7.29 -18.16
N LYS A 132 -1.91 -8.23 -17.38
CA LYS A 132 -1.80 -9.67 -17.65
C LYS A 132 -3.05 -10.18 -18.34
N GLU A 133 -2.94 -11.36 -18.95
CA GLU A 133 -4.08 -12.03 -19.55
C GLU A 133 -5.22 -12.20 -18.54
N PRO A 134 -6.46 -11.84 -18.93
CA PRO A 134 -7.61 -11.97 -18.06
C PRO A 134 -7.93 -13.45 -17.87
N ARG A 135 -8.47 -13.80 -16.70
CA ARG A 135 -9.02 -15.14 -16.50
C ARG A 135 -10.21 -15.33 -17.43
N ARG A 136 -10.25 -16.45 -18.15
CA ARG A 136 -11.36 -16.80 -19.05
C ARG A 136 -12.71 -16.67 -18.35
N GLY A 137 -13.64 -15.98 -19.00
CA GLY A 137 -15.00 -15.79 -18.50
C GLY A 137 -15.14 -14.76 -17.37
N SER A 138 -14.10 -13.96 -17.10
CA SER A 138 -14.15 -12.87 -16.13
C SER A 138 -14.26 -11.53 -16.84
N GLY A 139 -15.49 -11.07 -17.07
CA GLY A 139 -15.76 -9.77 -17.69
C GLY A 139 -15.11 -8.59 -16.95
N GLU A 140 -14.94 -8.68 -15.62
CA GLU A 140 -14.21 -7.67 -14.83
C GLU A 140 -12.72 -7.58 -15.21
N ASN A 141 -12.05 -8.73 -15.38
CA ASN A 141 -10.65 -8.75 -15.79
C ASN A 141 -10.48 -8.27 -17.24
N GLU A 142 -11.39 -8.66 -18.13
CA GLU A 142 -11.40 -8.23 -19.53
C GLU A 142 -11.59 -6.71 -19.62
N HIS A 143 -12.54 -6.17 -18.85
CA HIS A 143 -12.77 -4.73 -18.77
C HIS A 143 -11.56 -3.98 -18.15
N GLY A 144 -10.94 -4.56 -17.12
CA GLY A 144 -9.71 -4.03 -16.54
C GLY A 144 -8.56 -3.92 -17.55
N LEU A 145 -8.40 -4.93 -18.42
CA LEU A 145 -7.42 -4.91 -19.50
C LEU A 145 -7.75 -3.83 -20.55
N LEU A 146 -9.03 -3.63 -20.89
CA LEU A 146 -9.44 -2.55 -21.78
C LEU A 146 -9.10 -1.18 -21.19
N ILE A 147 -9.38 -0.95 -19.89
CA ILE A 147 -9.00 0.28 -19.19
C ILE A 147 -7.48 0.47 -19.22
N TRP A 148 -6.70 -0.60 -19.01
CA TRP A 148 -5.23 -0.55 -19.06
C TRP A 148 -4.70 0.01 -20.40
N HIS A 149 -5.33 -0.28 -21.53
CA HIS A 149 -4.91 0.26 -22.83
C HIS A 149 -5.19 1.76 -23.03
N HIS A 150 -5.98 2.39 -22.16
CA HIS A 150 -6.26 3.83 -22.18
C HIS A 150 -5.19 4.67 -21.45
N PHE A 151 -4.22 4.03 -20.79
CA PHE A 151 -3.10 4.71 -20.15
C PHE A 151 -2.07 5.13 -21.22
N LYS A 152 -2.25 6.33 -21.79
CA LYS A 152 -1.38 6.85 -22.84
C LYS A 152 -0.25 7.73 -22.32
N HIS A 153 -0.47 8.47 -21.25
CA HIS A 153 0.55 9.34 -20.67
C HIS A 153 1.32 8.59 -19.59
N VAL A 154 2.61 8.33 -19.83
CA VAL A 154 3.47 7.53 -18.95
C VAL A 154 4.77 8.28 -18.65
N ILE A 155 5.06 8.47 -17.38
CA ILE A 155 6.32 9.02 -16.86
C ILE A 155 6.99 7.94 -16.01
N ILE A 156 8.24 7.60 -16.32
CA ILE A 156 9.02 6.66 -15.50
C ILE A 156 10.15 7.43 -14.81
N LEU A 157 10.14 7.44 -13.47
CA LEU A 157 11.23 7.99 -12.67
C LEU A 157 12.38 6.99 -12.60
N ASP A 158 13.58 7.45 -12.94
CA ASP A 158 14.80 6.66 -13.06
C ASP A 158 15.85 6.99 -11.98
N GLU A 159 15.72 8.14 -11.32
CA GLU A 159 16.68 8.60 -10.31
C GLU A 159 16.36 8.08 -8.89
N GLN A 160 17.35 7.42 -8.27
CA GLN A 160 17.23 6.91 -6.90
C GLN A 160 17.51 7.97 -5.84
N MET A 161 16.47 8.36 -5.11
CA MET A 161 16.55 9.42 -4.10
C MET A 161 16.75 8.90 -2.68
N ARG A 162 16.34 7.66 -2.38
CA ARG A 162 16.38 7.11 -1.01
C ARG A 162 17.72 6.48 -0.66
N GLN A 163 18.29 5.72 -1.59
CA GLN A 163 19.60 5.06 -1.42
C GLN A 163 20.68 5.76 -2.26
N SER A 164 20.58 7.08 -2.42
CA SER A 164 21.49 7.87 -3.27
C SER A 164 22.95 7.82 -2.80
N GLU A 165 23.17 7.73 -1.48
CA GLU A 165 24.50 7.84 -0.87
C GLU A 165 25.32 6.55 -0.94
N TYR A 166 24.70 5.38 -1.11
CA TYR A 166 25.39 4.08 -1.08
C TYR A 166 25.16 3.28 -2.35
N ALA A 167 26.02 3.54 -3.35
CA ALA A 167 25.93 2.95 -4.70
C ALA A 167 25.88 1.41 -4.70
N PRO A 168 26.73 0.66 -3.95
CA PRO A 168 26.66 -0.79 -3.94
C PRO A 168 25.28 -1.34 -3.51
N PHE A 169 24.64 -0.74 -2.51
CA PHE A 169 23.31 -1.17 -2.08
C PHE A 169 22.20 -0.73 -3.03
N ARG A 170 22.30 0.48 -3.58
CA ARG A 170 21.38 0.96 -4.62
C ARG A 170 21.37 -0.01 -5.81
N ASP A 171 22.55 -0.34 -6.33
CA ASP A 171 22.68 -1.19 -7.51
C ASP A 171 22.21 -2.63 -7.22
N LEU A 172 22.47 -3.12 -6.01
CA LEU A 172 21.92 -4.39 -5.51
C LEU A 172 20.38 -4.38 -5.52
N LEU A 173 19.74 -3.31 -5.03
CA LEU A 173 18.28 -3.19 -5.02
C LEU A 173 17.69 -3.13 -6.43
N SER A 174 18.33 -2.40 -7.35
CA SER A 174 17.90 -2.35 -8.75
C SER A 174 17.98 -3.74 -9.41
N ARG A 175 19.03 -4.53 -9.13
CA ARG A 175 19.13 -5.93 -9.59
C ARG A 175 18.12 -6.85 -8.91
N ALA A 176 17.86 -6.66 -7.61
CA ALA A 176 16.83 -7.41 -6.87
C ALA A 176 15.44 -7.17 -7.50
N ARG A 177 15.15 -5.92 -7.87
CA ARG A 177 13.91 -5.53 -8.54
C ARG A 177 13.69 -6.29 -9.84
N THR A 178 14.73 -6.48 -10.65
CA THR A 178 14.64 -7.19 -11.95
C THR A 178 14.90 -8.69 -11.86
N GLY A 179 15.25 -9.22 -10.69
CA GLY A 179 15.56 -10.63 -10.49
C GLY A 179 16.93 -11.05 -11.04
N THR A 180 17.88 -10.13 -11.15
CA THR A 180 19.22 -10.34 -11.74
C THR A 180 20.34 -10.18 -10.69
N LEU A 181 20.12 -10.68 -9.47
CA LEU A 181 21.10 -10.62 -8.39
C LEU A 181 22.38 -11.40 -8.74
N THR A 182 23.53 -10.85 -8.33
CA THR A 182 24.85 -11.46 -8.50
C THR A 182 25.31 -12.19 -7.24
N GLU A 183 26.38 -12.99 -7.35
CA GLU A 183 26.98 -13.63 -6.18
C GLU A 183 27.57 -12.59 -5.20
N ALA A 184 28.09 -11.47 -5.71
CA ALA A 184 28.55 -10.36 -4.88
C ALA A 184 27.39 -9.75 -4.06
N ASP A 185 26.22 -9.57 -4.67
CA ASP A 185 25.02 -9.09 -3.97
C ASP A 185 24.60 -10.05 -2.85
N ARG A 186 24.64 -11.36 -3.13
CA ARG A 186 24.32 -12.40 -2.15
C ARG A 186 25.30 -12.38 -0.99
N SER A 187 26.59 -12.23 -1.25
CA SER A 187 27.62 -12.09 -0.22
C SER A 187 27.36 -10.88 0.67
N ILE A 188 27.01 -9.73 0.09
CA ILE A 188 26.63 -8.52 0.83
C ILE A 188 25.44 -8.81 1.75
N ILE A 189 24.36 -9.43 1.25
CA ILE A 189 23.17 -9.74 2.06
C ILE A 189 23.51 -10.70 3.19
N ASN A 190 24.23 -11.78 2.89
CA ASN A 190 24.61 -12.79 3.88
C ASN A 190 25.53 -12.22 4.97
N SER A 191 26.39 -11.25 4.62
CA SER A 191 27.25 -10.55 5.60
C SER A 191 26.46 -9.75 6.65
N LYS A 192 25.19 -9.46 6.38
CA LYS A 192 24.28 -8.73 7.29
C LYS A 192 23.36 -9.65 8.09
N THR A 193 23.60 -10.96 8.07
CA THR A 193 22.78 -11.92 8.81
C THR A 193 22.95 -11.72 10.32
N ILE A 194 21.83 -11.64 11.02
CA ILE A 194 21.78 -11.57 12.48
C ILE A 194 21.14 -12.87 12.98
N THR A 195 21.76 -13.50 13.97
CA THR A 195 21.32 -14.82 14.50
C THR A 195 20.37 -14.72 15.68
N SER A 196 20.21 -13.52 16.26
CA SER A 196 19.35 -13.28 17.42
C SER A 196 18.30 -12.20 17.15
N LEU A 197 17.04 -12.53 17.43
CA LEU A 197 15.93 -11.58 17.34
C LEU A 197 15.92 -10.54 18.46
N VAL A 198 16.72 -10.69 19.51
CA VAL A 198 16.74 -9.80 20.69
C VAL A 198 18.05 -9.03 20.81
N SER A 199 18.78 -8.88 19.70
CA SER A 199 20.04 -8.15 19.73
C SER A 199 19.81 -6.64 19.95
N PRO A 200 20.60 -5.95 20.79
CA PRO A 200 20.36 -4.54 21.15
C PRO A 200 20.31 -3.57 19.96
N HIS A 201 21.07 -3.85 18.90
CA HIS A 201 21.06 -3.04 17.67
C HIS A 201 19.73 -3.13 16.89
N LEU A 202 18.80 -3.99 17.32
CA LEU A 202 17.48 -4.13 16.74
C LEU A 202 16.37 -3.49 17.57
N ASP A 203 16.67 -2.82 18.68
CA ASP A 203 15.64 -2.31 19.60
C ASP A 203 14.63 -1.38 18.92
N ASP A 204 15.08 -0.54 17.98
CA ASP A 204 14.24 0.36 17.19
C ASP A 204 13.99 -0.14 15.75
N ALA A 205 14.46 -1.35 15.43
CA ALA A 205 14.37 -1.89 14.08
C ALA A 205 12.97 -2.44 13.78
N THR A 206 12.37 -2.00 12.67
CA THR A 206 11.15 -2.61 12.14
C THR A 206 11.48 -3.98 11.54
N THR A 207 10.85 -5.03 12.07
CA THR A 207 11.03 -6.39 11.56
C THR A 207 9.95 -6.72 10.53
N VAL A 208 10.35 -7.08 9.32
CA VAL A 208 9.44 -7.49 8.24
C VAL A 208 9.55 -9.00 8.04
N VAL A 209 8.41 -9.70 8.04
CA VAL A 209 8.33 -11.14 7.81
C VAL A 209 7.25 -11.48 6.80
N LYS A 210 7.42 -12.60 6.10
CA LYS A 210 6.53 -13.03 5.01
C LYS A 210 5.11 -13.38 5.48
N LEU A 211 4.98 -14.03 6.64
CA LEU A 211 3.73 -14.66 7.07
C LEU A 211 3.18 -14.01 8.34
N ASN A 212 1.85 -13.88 8.40
CA ASN A 212 1.16 -13.33 9.56
C ASN A 212 1.35 -14.16 10.86
N PRO A 213 1.30 -15.51 10.83
CA PRO A 213 1.65 -16.33 11.99
C PRO A 213 3.06 -16.06 12.52
N LEU A 214 4.05 -15.94 11.63
CA LEU A 214 5.43 -15.65 12.02
C LEU A 214 5.54 -14.24 12.61
N ARG A 215 4.82 -13.26 12.06
CA ARG A 215 4.76 -11.89 12.63
C ARG A 215 4.27 -11.92 14.07
N HIS A 216 3.24 -12.69 14.37
CA HIS A 216 2.74 -12.84 15.74
C HIS A 216 3.76 -13.46 16.68
N GLN A 217 4.50 -14.48 16.23
CA GLN A 217 5.58 -15.08 17.01
C GLN A 217 6.72 -14.10 17.29
N VAL A 218 7.19 -13.38 16.28
CA VAL A 218 8.23 -12.36 16.41
C VAL A 218 7.78 -11.24 17.35
N ASN A 219 6.57 -10.72 17.16
CA ASN A 219 6.00 -9.68 18.03
C ASN A 219 5.91 -10.16 19.48
N ARG A 220 5.51 -11.41 19.73
CA ARG A 220 5.44 -11.96 21.09
C ARG A 220 6.81 -11.97 21.77
N VAL A 221 7.85 -12.43 21.07
CA VAL A 221 9.22 -12.45 21.59
C VAL A 221 9.71 -11.02 21.88
N ARG A 222 9.43 -10.07 20.97
CA ARG A 222 9.83 -8.66 21.14
C ARG A 222 9.10 -7.95 22.28
N ILE A 223 7.80 -8.20 22.46
CA ILE A 223 7.01 -7.62 23.56
C ILE A 223 7.53 -8.12 24.91
N ASP A 224 7.81 -9.42 25.05
CA ASP A 224 8.37 -9.99 26.28
C ASP A 224 9.75 -9.40 26.59
N GLN A 225 10.63 -9.29 25.60
CA GLN A 225 11.94 -8.66 25.77
C GLN A 225 11.83 -7.17 26.16
N PHE A 226 10.94 -6.43 25.51
CA PHE A 226 10.70 -5.02 25.80
C PHE A 226 10.18 -4.81 27.23
N ALA A 227 9.22 -5.63 27.67
CA ALA A 227 8.65 -5.58 29.01
C ALA A 227 9.70 -5.87 30.08
N ARG A 228 10.53 -6.91 29.90
CA ARG A 228 11.60 -7.28 30.84
C ARG A 228 12.66 -6.19 30.97
N THR A 229 13.12 -5.66 29.84
CA THR A 229 14.21 -4.66 29.82
C THR A 229 13.81 -3.32 30.39
N ARG A 230 12.52 -2.94 30.30
CA ARG A 230 11.99 -1.67 30.82
C ARG A 230 11.18 -1.82 32.10
N CYS A 231 11.14 -3.01 32.68
CA CYS A 231 10.30 -3.33 33.85
C CYS A 231 8.84 -2.89 33.68
N GLN A 232 8.27 -3.14 32.49
CA GLN A 232 6.88 -2.81 32.17
C GLN A 232 5.98 -4.04 32.23
N GLU A 233 4.72 -3.82 32.56
CA GLU A 233 3.69 -4.87 32.53
C GLU A 233 3.15 -5.08 31.12
N VAL A 234 2.84 -6.34 30.77
CA VAL A 234 2.16 -6.69 29.52
C VAL A 234 0.67 -6.87 29.80
N TYR A 235 -0.15 -5.99 29.23
CA TYR A 235 -1.61 -6.07 29.32
C TYR A 235 -2.18 -6.92 28.17
N ILE A 236 -3.05 -7.87 28.50
CA ILE A 236 -3.70 -8.75 27.52
C ILE A 236 -5.19 -8.40 27.45
N PHE A 237 -5.67 -8.10 26.24
CA PHE A 237 -7.07 -7.75 25.96
C PHE A 237 -7.71 -8.84 25.08
N PRO A 238 -8.26 -9.92 25.67
CA PRO A 238 -8.87 -10.99 24.91
C PRO A 238 -10.16 -10.50 24.22
N ALA A 239 -10.30 -10.81 22.93
CA ALA A 239 -11.50 -10.46 22.17
C ALA A 239 -12.61 -11.50 22.39
N LEU A 240 -13.83 -11.03 22.71
CA LEU A 240 -15.02 -11.88 22.77
C LEU A 240 -15.46 -12.25 21.34
N HIS A 241 -15.44 -13.54 21.02
CA HIS A 241 -15.88 -14.05 19.73
C HIS A 241 -17.31 -14.57 19.83
N THR A 242 -18.28 -13.88 19.19
CA THR A 242 -19.70 -14.24 19.23
C THR A 242 -20.15 -15.18 18.09
N ARG A 243 -19.22 -15.69 17.27
CA ARG A 243 -19.49 -16.52 16.07
C ARG A 243 -19.09 -17.98 16.21
N THR A 244 -18.95 -18.48 17.42
CA THR A 244 -18.81 -19.92 17.66
C THR A 244 -20.19 -20.48 17.98
N ARG A 245 -20.69 -21.44 17.20
CA ARG A 245 -21.78 -22.31 17.67
C ARG A 245 -21.31 -22.89 19.00
N LEU A 246 -22.04 -22.55 20.07
CA LEU A 246 -21.81 -23.04 21.42
C LEU A 246 -21.74 -24.58 21.40
N LEU A 247 -20.54 -25.14 21.47
CA LEU A 247 -20.33 -26.26 22.37
C LEU A 247 -19.99 -25.61 23.70
N ALA A 248 -20.84 -25.83 24.69
CA ALA A 248 -20.70 -25.30 26.03
C ALA A 248 -19.27 -25.54 26.54
N LEU A 249 -18.50 -24.47 26.70
CA LEU A 249 -17.32 -24.50 27.55
C LEU A 249 -17.77 -24.11 28.96
N PRO A 250 -17.29 -24.81 30.00
CA PRO A 250 -17.62 -24.44 31.37
C PRO A 250 -17.11 -23.03 31.64
N THR A 251 -17.85 -22.30 32.46
CA THR A 251 -17.49 -21.00 33.02
C THR A 251 -16.07 -21.06 33.58
N CYS A 252 -15.10 -20.49 32.86
CA CYS A 252 -13.80 -20.18 33.45
C CYS A 252 -13.98 -18.94 34.31
N ASP A 253 -13.87 -19.11 35.61
CA ASP A 253 -13.67 -18.01 36.55
C ASP A 253 -12.48 -17.16 36.10
N PHE A 254 -12.71 -15.85 36.02
CA PHE A 254 -11.67 -14.86 35.81
C PHE A 254 -10.74 -14.89 37.03
N VAL A 255 -9.68 -15.68 36.97
CA VAL A 255 -8.51 -15.47 37.82
C VAL A 255 -7.63 -14.45 37.10
N GLN A 256 -7.57 -13.23 37.64
CA GLN A 256 -6.45 -12.34 37.37
C GLN A 256 -5.19 -13.02 37.89
N THR A 257 -4.49 -13.76 37.03
CA THR A 257 -3.13 -14.22 37.36
C THR A 257 -2.20 -13.03 37.17
N THR A 258 -2.08 -12.18 38.20
CA THR A 258 -0.87 -11.37 38.38
C THR A 258 0.28 -12.35 38.54
N CYS A 259 1.11 -12.50 37.51
CA CYS A 259 2.37 -13.22 37.63
C CYS A 259 3.32 -12.33 38.44
N SER A 260 3.21 -12.40 39.77
CA SER A 260 4.19 -11.82 40.68
C SER A 260 5.46 -12.65 40.57
N ILE A 261 6.46 -12.13 39.85
CA ILE A 261 7.81 -12.71 39.87
C ILE A 261 8.37 -12.45 41.27
N ASN A 262 8.35 -13.50 42.11
CA ASN A 262 8.97 -13.51 43.42
C ASN A 262 10.45 -13.13 43.30
N ARG A 263 10.83 -11.99 43.88
CA ARG A 263 12.24 -11.69 44.21
C ARG A 263 12.64 -12.59 45.37
N THR A 264 13.37 -13.66 45.08
CA THR A 264 14.20 -14.31 46.10
C THR A 264 15.38 -13.37 46.40
N LYS A 265 15.37 -12.75 47.57
CA LYS A 265 16.57 -12.17 48.18
C LYS A 265 17.46 -13.34 48.61
N GLY A 266 18.58 -13.52 47.92
CA GLY A 266 19.73 -14.25 48.45
C GLY A 266 20.45 -13.39 49.49
N PHE A 267 20.96 -14.06 50.51
CA PHE A 267 21.68 -13.59 51.70
C PHE A 267 22.59 -12.38 51.50
#